data_AF-A0A2G5KE14-F1
#
_entry.id   AF-A0A2G5KE14-F1
#
_cell.length_a   1.000
_cell.length_b   1.000
_cell.length_c   1.000
_cell.angle_alpha   90.00
_cell.angle_beta   90.00
_cell.angle_gamma   90.00
#
_symmetry.space_group_name_H-M   'P 1'
#
loop_
_entity.id
_entity.type
_entity.pdbx_description
1 polymer ?
#
loop_
_entity_poly.entity_id
_entity_poly.type
_entity_poly.pdbx_seq_one_letter_code
_entity_poly.pdbx_strand_id
1 'polypeptide(L)'
;MLFFAVFFYLLSTIFKTFKAPKLFTDRAIKQLNYFALLNLIAAPLLFLTIDIFIMQKQQIGNILNYLLTFLLGIFLLFIVAIFKRGYQVQNENDLTI
;
A
#
# COMPACT_ATOMS: atom_id res chain seq x y z
N MET A 1 1.82 14.58 10.86
CA MET A 1 0.84 15.12 9.88
C MET A 1 1.17 14.74 8.45
N LEU A 2 2.40 14.96 7.96
CA LEU A 2 2.78 14.61 6.58
C LEU A 2 2.54 13.14 6.21
N PHE A 3 2.92 12.19 7.08
CA PHE A 3 2.69 10.76 6.84
C PHE A 3 1.22 10.44 6.55
N PHE A 4 0.30 10.94 7.38
CA PHE A 4 -1.13 10.71 7.18
C PHE A 4 -1.64 11.34 5.89
N ALA A 5 -1.16 12.53 5.52
CA ALA A 5 -1.51 13.16 4.24
C ALA A 5 -1.10 12.27 3.05
N VAL A 6 0.13 11.73 3.06
CA VAL A 6 0.60 10.79 2.02
C VAL A 6 -0.20 9.49 2.03
N PHE A 7 -0.48 8.94 3.21
CA PHE A 7 -1.27 7.73 3.38
C PHE A 7 -2.67 7.90 2.78
N PHE A 8 -3.40 8.94 3.18
CA PHE A 8 -4.76 9.20 2.68
C PHE A 8 -4.78 9.59 1.20
N TYR A 9 -3.75 10.28 0.72
CA TYR A 9 -3.61 10.55 -0.71
C TYR A 9 -3.47 9.27 -1.53
N LEU A 10 -2.56 8.36 -1.15
CA LEU A 10 -2.40 7.07 -1.83
C LEU A 10 -3.68 6.23 -1.74
N LEU A 11 -4.31 6.19 -0.56
CA LEU A 11 -5.58 5.49 -0.36
C LEU A 11 -6.70 6.04 -1.26
N SER A 12 -6.82 7.37 -1.37
CA SER A 12 -7.80 8.00 -2.27
C SER A 12 -7.58 7.61 -3.73
N THR A 13 -6.31 7.41 -4.10
CA THR A 13 -5.95 7.06 -5.47
C THR A 13 -6.31 5.60 -5.77
N ILE A 14 -6.16 4.70 -4.80
CA ILE A 14 -6.66 3.32 -4.89
C ILE A 14 -8.18 3.30 -5.06
N PHE A 15 -8.93 4.09 -4.27
CA PHE A 15 -10.38 4.16 -4.43
C PHE A 15 -10.81 4.71 -5.79
N LYS A 16 -10.08 5.69 -6.35
CA LYS A 16 -10.33 6.17 -7.72
C LYS A 16 -10.12 5.07 -8.75
N THR A 17 -9.06 4.29 -8.59
CA THR A 17 -8.77 3.12 -9.46
C THR A 17 -9.90 2.09 -9.42
N PHE A 18 -10.46 1.79 -8.25
CA PHE A 18 -11.56 0.81 -8.14
C PHE A 18 -12.89 1.29 -8.72
N LYS A 19 -13.04 2.61 -8.94
CA LYS A 19 -14.21 3.20 -9.60
C LYS A 19 -14.00 3.41 -11.10
N ALA A 20 -12.81 3.16 -11.62
CA ALA A 20 -12.49 3.39 -13.02
C ALA A 20 -13.14 2.30 -13.92
N PRO A 21 -13.54 2.63 -15.15
CA PRO A 21 -14.04 1.64 -16.11
C PRO A 21 -13.01 0.54 -16.42
N LYS A 22 -11.73 0.93 -16.45
CA LYS A 22 -10.60 0.01 -16.62
C LYS A 22 -9.92 -0.21 -15.26
N LEU A 23 -10.20 -1.36 -14.64
CA LEU A 23 -9.71 -1.68 -13.30
C LEU A 23 -8.22 -2.06 -13.29
N PHE A 24 -7.81 -2.97 -14.18
CA PHE A 24 -6.45 -3.46 -14.23
C PHE A 24 -5.62 -2.57 -15.16
N THR A 25 -4.79 -1.72 -14.59
CA THR A 25 -3.88 -0.84 -15.33
C THR A 25 -2.50 -0.84 -14.69
N ASP A 26 -1.45 -0.56 -15.47
CA ASP A 26 -0.09 -0.39 -14.94
C ASP A 26 -0.02 0.70 -13.85
N ARG A 27 -0.79 1.78 -14.02
CA ARG A 27 -0.92 2.84 -13.02
C ARG A 27 -1.51 2.32 -11.70
N ALA A 28 -2.58 1.52 -11.76
CA ALA A 28 -3.18 0.88 -10.59
C ALA A 28 -2.17 0.01 -9.84
N ILE A 29 -1.44 -0.82 -10.59
CA ILE A 29 -0.40 -1.72 -10.05
C ILE A 29 0.66 -0.90 -9.32
N LYS A 30 1.18 0.16 -9.94
CA LYS A 30 2.19 1.05 -9.32
C LYS A 30 1.69 1.69 -8.03
N GLN A 31 0.46 2.19 -8.01
CA GLN A 31 -0.14 2.84 -6.83
C GLN A 31 -0.35 1.87 -5.68
N LEU A 32 -0.84 0.66 -5.96
CA LEU A 32 -0.96 -0.41 -4.97
C LEU A 32 0.42 -0.81 -4.42
N ASN A 33 1.44 -0.87 -5.28
CA ASN A 33 2.81 -1.17 -4.86
C ASN A 33 3.38 -0.07 -3.95
N TYR A 34 3.18 1.20 -4.29
CA TYR A 34 3.61 2.31 -3.43
C TYR A 34 2.89 2.30 -2.08
N PHE A 35 1.60 1.97 -2.07
CA PHE A 35 0.87 1.85 -0.81
C PHE A 35 1.34 0.64 0.01
N ALA A 36 1.68 -0.48 -0.63
CA ALA A 36 2.29 -1.64 0.04
C ALA A 36 3.63 -1.26 0.69
N LEU A 37 4.52 -0.60 -0.06
CA LEU A 37 5.83 -0.14 0.45
C LEU A 37 5.68 0.87 1.59
N LEU A 38 4.70 1.78 1.50
CA LEU A 38 4.41 2.73 2.57
C LEU A 38 4.03 1.99 3.86
N ASN A 39 3.25 0.92 3.77
CA ASN A 39 2.81 0.14 4.92
C ASN A 39 3.90 -0.83 5.45
N LEU A 40 4.72 -1.42 4.58
CA LEU A 40 5.76 -2.39 4.97
C LEU A 40 7.05 -1.74 5.47
N ILE A 41 7.41 -0.57 4.93
CA ILE A 41 8.72 0.05 5.17
C ILE A 41 8.54 1.39 5.86
N ALA A 42 7.80 2.30 5.25
CA ALA A 42 7.74 3.68 5.75
C ALA A 42 7.02 3.77 7.12
N ALA A 43 5.93 3.03 7.32
CA ALA A 43 5.21 3.05 8.59
C ALA A 43 6.03 2.45 9.76
N PRO A 44 6.63 1.23 9.65
CA PRO A 44 7.47 0.71 10.71
C PRO A 44 8.70 1.59 10.98
N LEU A 45 9.37 2.10 9.94
CA LEU A 45 10.52 2.98 10.10
C LEU A 45 10.15 4.27 10.85
N LEU A 46 9.01 4.87 10.50
CA LEU A 46 8.53 6.08 11.15
C LEU A 46 8.15 5.83 12.61
N PHE A 47 7.45 4.75 12.92
CA PHE A 47 7.09 4.41 14.29
C PHE A 47 8.33 4.10 15.14
N LEU A 48 9.30 3.33 14.61
CA LEU A 48 10.57 3.05 15.30
C LEU A 48 11.34 4.35 15.59
N THR A 49 11.38 5.25 14.60
CA THR A 49 12.05 6.55 14.76
C THR A 49 11.40 7.38 15.86
N ILE A 50 10.07 7.42 15.92
CA ILE A 50 9.34 8.15 16.96
C ILE A 50 9.54 7.51 18.34
N ASP A 51 9.40 6.18 18.45
CA ASP A 51 9.53 5.48 19.72
C ASP A 51 10.94 5.62 20.31
N ILE A 52 11.99 5.54 19.47
CA ILE A 52 13.40 5.62 19.90
C ILE A 52 13.83 7.07 20.15
N PHE A 53 13.66 7.96 19.18
CA PHE A 53 14.28 9.29 19.23
C PHE A 53 13.42 10.35 19.93
N ILE A 54 12.09 10.24 19.83
CA ILE A 54 11.18 11.25 20.39
C ILE A 54 10.67 10.80 21.75
N MET A 55 10.11 9.59 21.84
CA MET A 55 9.52 9.09 23.08
C MET A 55 10.54 8.44 24.01
N GLN A 56 11.75 8.14 23.52
CA GLN A 56 12.84 7.49 24.28
C GLN A 56 12.38 6.23 25.02
N LYS A 57 11.44 5.48 24.42
CA LYS A 57 10.91 4.27 25.04
C LYS A 57 11.96 3.19 25.04
N GLN A 58 12.14 2.54 26.20
CA GLN A 58 13.01 1.37 26.32
C GLN A 58 12.36 0.08 25.82
N GLN A 59 11.05 0.08 25.59
CA GLN A 59 10.30 -1.08 25.09
C GLN A 59 9.34 -0.67 23.97
N ILE A 60 9.18 -1.54 22.97
CA ILE A 60 8.25 -1.35 21.85
C ILE A 60 6.83 -1.61 22.35
N GLY A 61 6.17 -0.58 22.89
CA GLY A 61 4.82 -0.69 23.45
C GLY A 61 3.70 -0.85 22.43
N ASN A 62 3.95 -0.55 21.15
CA ASN A 62 2.92 -0.45 20.11
C ASN A 62 2.95 -1.61 19.10
N ILE A 63 3.36 -2.82 19.52
CA ILE A 63 3.58 -3.98 18.64
C ILE A 63 2.38 -4.30 17.72
N LEU A 64 1.15 -4.09 18.21
CA LEU A 64 -0.07 -4.31 17.44
C LEU A 64 -0.19 -3.36 16.24
N ASN A 65 0.22 -2.11 16.38
CA ASN A 65 0.17 -1.14 15.28
C ASN A 65 1.18 -1.50 14.18
N TYR A 66 2.38 -1.93 14.57
CA TYR A 66 3.39 -2.44 13.63
C TYR A 66 2.85 -3.65 12.88
N LEU A 67 2.28 -4.62 13.61
CA LEU A 67 1.72 -5.83 13.03
C LEU A 67 0.59 -5.50 12.05
N LEU A 68 -0.30 -4.56 12.39
CA LEU A 68 -1.41 -4.15 11.54
C LEU A 68 -0.92 -3.53 10.23
N THR A 69 0.03 -2.59 10.29
CA THR A 69 0.59 -1.97 9.06
C THR A 69 1.36 -2.98 8.23
N PHE A 70 2.09 -3.88 8.88
CA PHE A 70 2.83 -4.92 8.19
C PHE A 70 1.90 -5.91 7.48
N LEU A 71 0.86 -6.41 8.18
CA LEU A 71 -0.13 -7.30 7.62
C LEU A 71 -0.87 -6.63 6.44
N LEU A 72 -1.29 -5.36 6.60
CA LEU A 72 -1.90 -4.60 5.52
C LEU A 72 -0.98 -4.49 4.31
N GLY A 73 0.30 -4.23 4.53
CA GLY A 73 1.33 -4.20 3.49
C GLY A 73 1.45 -5.53 2.73
N ILE A 74 1.45 -6.66 3.43
CA ILE A 74 1.46 -8.01 2.82
C ILE A 74 0.21 -8.23 1.98
N PHE A 75 -0.98 -7.93 2.52
CA PHE A 75 -2.23 -8.05 1.77
C PHE A 75 -2.22 -7.22 0.49
N LEU A 76 -1.67 -6.01 0.55
CA LEU A 76 -1.53 -5.16 -0.64
C LEU A 76 -0.60 -5.78 -1.68
N LEU A 77 0.47 -6.48 -1.30
CA LEU A 77 1.32 -7.20 -2.25
C LEU A 77 0.57 -8.35 -2.95
N PHE A 78 -0.31 -9.07 -2.25
CA PHE A 78 -1.18 -10.05 -2.90
C PHE A 78 -2.13 -9.38 -3.90
N ILE A 79 -2.72 -8.25 -3.53
CA ILE A 79 -3.59 -7.47 -4.44
C ILE A 79 -2.78 -6.99 -5.66
N VAL A 80 -1.54 -6.51 -5.48
CA VAL A 80 -0.64 -6.16 -6.59
C VAL A 80 -0.43 -7.34 -7.54
N ALA A 81 -0.20 -8.54 -7.00
CA ALA A 81 -0.02 -9.74 -7.82
C ALA A 81 -1.29 -10.10 -8.62
N ILE A 82 -2.46 -10.00 -7.99
CA ILE A 82 -3.76 -10.20 -8.66
C ILE A 82 -3.94 -9.16 -9.76
N PHE A 83 -3.65 -7.88 -9.49
CA PHE A 83 -3.79 -6.82 -10.48
C PHE A 83 -2.84 -6.99 -11.67
N LYS A 84 -1.62 -7.49 -11.46
CA LYS A 84 -0.69 -7.83 -12.54
C LYS A 84 -1.25 -8.93 -13.45
N ARG A 85 -1.82 -9.99 -12.87
CA ARG A 85 -2.47 -11.05 -13.65
C ARG A 85 -3.70 -10.54 -14.40
N GLY A 86 -4.55 -9.78 -13.72
CA GLY A 86 -5.73 -9.16 -14.34
C GLY A 86 -5.37 -8.22 -15.49
N TYR A 87 -4.25 -7.49 -15.39
CA TYR A 87 -3.76 -6.61 -16.45
C TYR A 87 -3.36 -7.39 -17.71
N GLN A 88 -2.69 -8.53 -17.54
CA GLN A 88 -2.33 -9.40 -18.67
C GLN A 88 -3.57 -9.94 -19.37
N VAL A 89 -4.50 -10.55 -18.62
CA VAL A 89 -5.75 -11.10 -19.16
C VAL A 89 -6.60 -10.02 -19.83
N GLN A 90 -6.69 -8.84 -19.23
CA GLN A 90 -7.45 -7.73 -19.80
C GLN A 90 -6.83 -7.24 -21.12
N ASN A 91 -5.52 -7.14 -21.21
CA ASN A 91 -4.85 -6.78 -22.46
C ASN A 91 -5.01 -7.85 -23.55
N GLU A 92 -4.95 -9.14 -23.20
CA GLU A 92 -5.18 -10.24 -24.15
C GLU A 92 -6.60 -10.19 -24.74
N ASN A 93 -7.62 -9.95 -23.91
CA ASN A 93 -8.99 -9.81 -24.36
C ASN A 93 -9.21 -8.55 -25.22
N ASP A 94 -8.62 -7.40 -24.84
CA ASP A 94 -8.70 -6.16 -25.63
C ASP A 94 -8.00 -6.28 -27.01
N LEU A 95 -7.08 -7.23 -27.18
CA LEU A 95 -6.39 -7.50 -28.45
C LEU A 95 -7.11 -8.49 -29.36
N THR A 96 -8.03 -9.29 -28.81
CA THR A 96 -8.72 -10.38 -29.54
C THR A 96 -10.11 -9.97 -30.04
N ILE A 97 -10.71 -8.95 -29.44
CA ILE A 97 -12.04 -8.40 -29.78
C ILE A 97 -11.86 -7.14 -30.63
#